data_AF-A0A8T7DJQ0-F1
#
_entry.id   AF-A0A8T7DJQ0-F1
#
_cell.length_a   1.000
_cell.length_b   1.000
_cell.length_c   1.000
_cell.angle_alpha   90.00
_cell.angle_beta   90.00
_cell.angle_gamma   90.00
#
_symmetry.space_group_name_H-M   'P 1'
#
loop_
_entity.id
_entity.type
_entity.pdbx_description
1 polymer ?
#
loop_
_entity_poly.entity_id
_entity_poly.type
_entity_poly.pdbx_seq_one_letter_code
_entity_poly.pdbx_strand_id
1 'polypeptide(L)' 'MIKNIVRIISGVTLAMMGLVFIGTYIFEAYIARIGEPDQSLLFWYLPLLLVGLFTAALGGLIAWVGFREYKNSKH' A
#
# COMPACT_ATOMS: atom_id res chain seq x y z
N MET A 1 21.57 7.22 12.23
CA MET A 1 20.53 8.27 12.02
C MET A 1 20.04 8.35 10.57
N ILE A 2 20.89 8.70 9.58
CA ILE A 2 20.47 8.85 8.17
C ILE A 2 19.84 7.58 7.59
N LYS A 3 20.44 6.41 7.82
CA LYS A 3 19.91 5.11 7.35
C LYS A 3 18.47 4.85 7.81
N ASN A 4 18.12 5.24 9.04
CA ASN A 4 16.79 5.01 9.61
C ASN A 4 15.76 5.94 8.98
N ILE A 5 16.15 7.19 8.71
CA ILE A 5 15.31 8.17 8.00
C ILE A 5 15.03 7.69 6.57
N VAL A 6 16.05 7.18 5.85
CA VAL A 6 15.88 6.62 4.51
C VAL A 6 14.92 5.43 4.53
N ARG A 7 15.05 4.51 5.52
CA ARG A 7 14.11 3.40 5.71
C ARG A 7 12.68 3.88 5.91
N ILE A 8 12.47 4.85 6.80
CA ILE A 8 11.14 5.43 7.06
C ILE A 8 10.53 5.98 5.77
N ILE A 9 11.27 6.84 5.05
CA ILE A 9 10.78 7.46 3.82
C ILE A 9 10.44 6.38 2.78
N SER A 10 11.34 5.42 2.56
CA SER A 10 11.10 4.33 1.58
C SER A 10 9.88 3.49 1.95
N GLY A 11 9.68 3.19 3.24
CA GLY A 11 8.52 2.44 3.72
C GLY A 11 7.22 3.22 3.53
N VAL A 12 7.21 4.52 3.83
CA VAL A 12 6.04 5.40 3.63
C VAL A 12 5.70 5.51 2.14
N THR A 13 6.69 5.75 1.28
CA THR A 13 6.48 5.82 -0.17
C THR A 13 5.90 4.50 -0.71
N LEU A 14 6.46 3.37 -0.30
CA LEU A 14 5.96 2.05 -0.69
C LEU A 14 4.53 1.82 -0.17
N ALA A 15 4.24 2.21 1.06
CA ALA A 15 2.90 2.10 1.64
C ALA A 15 1.87 2.92 0.85
N MET A 16 2.23 4.15 0.48
CA MET A 16 1.40 5.03 -0.35
C MET A 16 1.16 4.43 -1.74
N MET A 17 2.17 3.83 -2.38
CA MET A 17 1.98 3.13 -3.67
C MET A 17 0.99 1.98 -3.54
N GLY A 18 1.07 1.20 -2.45
CA GLY A 18 0.10 0.15 -2.15
C GLY A 18 -1.33 0.69 -2.02
N LEU A 19 -1.50 1.81 -1.31
CA LEU A 19 -2.80 2.48 -1.18
C LEU A 19 -3.34 2.98 -2.53
N VAL A 20 -2.47 3.45 -3.43
CA VAL A 20 -2.88 3.84 -4.79
C VAL A 20 -3.45 2.64 -5.54
N PHE A 21 -2.77 1.48 -5.52
CA PHE A 21 -3.30 0.27 -6.17
C PHE A 21 -4.63 -0.22 -5.57
N ILE A 22 -4.76 -0.16 -4.24
CA ILE A 22 -6.04 -0.46 -3.56
C ILE A 22 -7.12 0.52 -4.01
N GLY A 23 -6.80 1.82 -4.07
CA GLY A 23 -7.72 2.86 -4.53
C GLY A 23 -8.15 2.65 -6.00
N THR A 24 -7.21 2.30 -6.88
CA THR A 24 -7.51 1.96 -8.28
C THR A 24 -8.42 0.74 -8.36
N TYR A 25 -8.18 -0.30 -7.55
CA TYR A 25 -9.10 -1.43 -7.48
C TYR A 25 -10.49 -0.98 -7.06
N ILE A 26 -10.63 -0.21 -5.97
CA ILE A 26 -11.96 0.26 -5.50
C ILE A 26 -12.65 1.09 -6.59
N PHE A 27 -11.92 1.98 -7.25
CA PHE A 27 -12.48 2.82 -8.31
C PHE A 27 -12.98 1.98 -9.49
N GLU A 28 -12.13 1.11 -10.04
CA GLU A 28 -12.46 0.27 -11.20
C GLU A 28 -13.53 -0.77 -10.84
N ALA A 29 -13.35 -1.47 -9.73
CA ALA A 29 -14.19 -2.59 -9.33
C ALA A 29 -15.57 -2.12 -8.87
N TYR A 30 -15.64 -1.03 -8.09
CA TYR A 30 -16.88 -0.60 -7.46
C TYR A 30 -17.48 0.63 -8.14
N ILE A 31 -16.71 1.72 -8.30
CA ILE A 31 -17.25 3.02 -8.73
C ILE A 31 -17.59 3.03 -10.23
N ALA A 32 -16.67 2.54 -11.07
CA ALA A 32 -16.83 2.55 -12.52
C ALA A 32 -17.94 1.58 -13.00
N ARG A 33 -18.33 0.61 -12.16
CA ARG A 33 -19.25 -0.48 -12.53
C ARG A 33 -20.58 -0.44 -11.78
N ILE A 34 -20.91 0.68 -11.14
CA ILE A 34 -22.22 0.86 -10.50
C ILE A 34 -23.31 0.77 -11.59
N GLY A 35 -24.16 -0.26 -11.48
CA GLY A 35 -25.27 -0.48 -12.41
C GLY A 35 -24.97 -1.43 -13.57
N GLU A 36 -23.75 -1.96 -13.68
CA GLU A 36 -23.43 -3.00 -14.67
C GLU A 36 -23.80 -4.39 -14.15
N PRO A 37 -24.56 -5.19 -14.91
CA PRO A 37 -24.95 -6.55 -14.51
C PRO A 37 -23.79 -7.55 -14.55
N ASP A 38 -22.75 -7.27 -15.34
CA ASP A 38 -21.55 -8.11 -15.41
C ASP A 38 -20.48 -7.64 -14.41
N GLN A 39 -20.32 -8.41 -13.34
CA GLN A 39 -19.33 -8.19 -12.29
C GLN A 39 -18.10 -9.10 -12.44
N SER A 40 -17.96 -9.86 -13.54
CA SER A 40 -16.82 -10.76 -13.75
C SER A 40 -15.49 -10.01 -13.85
N LEU A 41 -15.52 -8.76 -14.31
CA LEU A 41 -14.37 -7.87 -14.35
C LEU A 41 -13.72 -7.67 -12.98
N LEU A 42 -14.48 -7.71 -11.88
CA LEU A 42 -13.96 -7.59 -10.51
C LEU A 42 -12.83 -8.60 -10.23
N PHE A 43 -13.00 -9.82 -10.72
CA PHE A 43 -12.03 -10.90 -10.57
C PHE A 43 -10.69 -10.59 -11.28
N TRP A 44 -10.75 -9.91 -12.43
CA TRP A 44 -9.57 -9.56 -13.20
C TRP A 44 -8.74 -8.45 -12.55
N TYR A 45 -9.35 -7.59 -11.73
CA TYR A 45 -8.61 -6.59 -10.94
C TYR A 45 -8.12 -7.12 -9.58
N LEU A 46 -8.54 -8.33 -9.17
CA LEU A 46 -8.12 -8.92 -7.89
C LEU A 46 -6.59 -8.98 -7.71
N PRO A 47 -5.77 -9.32 -8.74
CA PRO A 47 -4.31 -9.25 -8.63
C PRO A 47 -3.80 -7.85 -8.27
N LEU A 48 -4.42 -6.78 -8.79
CA LEU A 48 -4.06 -5.40 -8.47
C LEU A 48 -4.32 -5.09 -7.00
N LEU A 49 -5.46 -5.55 -6.47
CA LEU A 49 -5.77 -5.42 -5.05
C LEU A 49 -4.75 -6.16 -4.19
N LEU A 50 -4.41 -7.40 -4.55
CA LEU A 50 -3.43 -8.21 -3.81
C LEU A 50 -2.04 -7.57 -3.81
N VAL A 51 -1.59 -7.05 -4.96
CA VAL A 51 -0.34 -6.29 -5.05
C VAL A 51 -0.41 -5.04 -4.18
N GLY A 52 -1.53 -4.31 -4.22
CA GLY A 52 -1.75 -3.12 -3.40
C GLY A 52 -1.67 -3.42 -1.90
N LEU A 53 -2.39 -4.44 -1.43
CA LEU A 53 -2.38 -4.89 -0.03
C LEU A 53 -0.99 -5.34 0.42
N PHE A 54 -0.31 -6.16 -0.38
CA PHE A 54 1.03 -6.62 -0.07
C PHE A 54 2.03 -5.47 0.02
N THR A 55 1.98 -4.54 -0.94
CA THR A 55 2.87 -3.39 -1.01
C THR A 55 2.59 -2.41 0.14
N ALA A 56 1.32 -2.19 0.48
CA ALA A 56 0.90 -1.37 1.61
C ALA A 56 1.41 -1.94 2.94
N ALA A 57 1.20 -3.24 3.16
CA ALA A 57 1.66 -3.93 4.36
C ALA A 57 3.18 -3.94 4.49
N LEU A 58 3.89 -4.26 3.40
CA LEU A 58 5.36 -4.28 3.39
C LEU A 58 5.94 -2.88 3.64
N GLY A 59 5.41 -1.85 2.99
CA GLY A 59 5.81 -0.46 3.22
C GLY A 59 5.57 -0.01 4.66
N GLY A 60 4.41 -0.35 5.21
CA GLY A 60 4.07 -0.07 6.61
C GLY A 60 5.04 -0.74 7.59
N LEU A 61 5.37 -2.02 7.36
CA LEU A 61 6.34 -2.75 8.19
C LEU A 61 7.75 -2.13 8.13
N ILE A 62 8.22 -1.76 6.94
CA ILE A 62 9.53 -1.11 6.77
C ILE A 62 9.56 0.25 7.49
N ALA A 63 8.51 1.05 7.34
CA ALA A 63 8.40 2.33 8.01
C ALA A 63 8.37 2.17 9.54
N TRP A 64 7.61 1.20 10.04
CA TRP A 64 7.50 0.88 11.47
C TRP A 64 8.86 0.48 12.07
N VAL A 65 9.59 -0.43 11.41
CA VAL A 65 10.93 -0.84 11.85
C VAL A 65 11.88 0.36 11.86
N GLY A 66 11.86 1.18 10.79
CA GLY A 66 12.66 2.40 10.72
C GLY A 66 12.37 3.39 11.85
N PHE A 67 11.09 3.59 12.19
CA PHE A 67 10.67 4.44 13.30
C PHE A 67 11.15 3.91 14.67
N ARG A 68 11.02 2.59 14.89
CA ARG A 68 11.46 1.94 16.13
C ARG A 68 12.98 2.11 16.33
N GLU A 69 13.77 1.87 15.29
CA GLU A 69 15.22 2.04 15.34
C GLU A 69 15.63 3.51 15.52
N TYR A 70 14.93 4.44 14.87
CA TYR A 70 15.17 5.88 15.06
C TYR A 70 14.92 6.33 16.50
N LYS A 71 13.80 5.89 17.10
CA LYS A 71 13.46 6.20 18.50
C LYS A 71 14.50 5.62 19.48
N ASN A 72 14.91 4.37 19.28
CA ASN A 72 15.90 3.72 20.14
C ASN A 72 17.29 4.37 20.06
N SER A 73 17.64 5.02 18.93
CA SER A 73 18.93 5.70 18.79
C SER A 73 19.02 7.07 19.48
N LYS A 74 17.90 7.57 20.01
CA LYS A 74 17.83 8.86 20.74
C LYS A 74 17.79 8.71 22.26
N HIS A 75 17.64 7.47 22.76
CA HIS A 75 17.78 7.12 24.17
C HIS A 75 19.18 6.57 24.42
#